data_AF-A0A1X7J2L1-F1
#
_entry.id   AF-A0A1X7J2L1-F1
#
_cell.length_a   1.000
_cell.length_b   1.000
_cell.length_c   1.000
_cell.angle_alpha   90.00
_cell.angle_beta   90.00
_cell.angle_gamma   90.00
#
_symmetry.space_group_name_H-M   'P 1'
#
loop_
_entity.id
_entity.type
_entity.pdbx_description
1 polymer ?
#
loop_
_entity_poly.entity_id
_entity_poly.type
_entity_poly.pdbx_seq_one_letter_code
_entity_poly.pdbx_strand_id
1 'polypeptide(L)' 'MPKFTIIFNDSSSKTVESESKESLITEFSITDATAFQEDVKEIRWEENNYCCIECISTGKIHKTSTIIKEE' A
#
# COMPACT_ATOMS: atom_id res chain seq x y z
N MET A 1 -13.43 -6.74 1.57
CA MET A 1 -12.17 -6.62 0.80
C MET A 1 -11.16 -5.88 1.65
N PRO A 2 -9.88 -6.28 1.66
CA PRO A 2 -8.84 -5.52 2.37
C PRO A 2 -8.71 -4.11 1.78
N LYS A 3 -8.40 -3.16 2.67
CA LYS A 3 -8.14 -1.76 2.30
C LYS A 3 -6.63 -1.54 2.22
N PHE A 4 -6.19 -1.05 1.07
CA PHE A 4 -4.81 -0.67 0.83
C PHE A 4 -4.75 0.86 0.76
N THR A 5 -3.81 1.47 1.45
CA THR A 5 -3.51 2.89 1.34
C THR A 5 -2.22 3.04 0.56
N ILE A 6 -2.33 3.61 -0.62
CA ILE A 6 -1.20 3.93 -1.50
C ILE A 6 -0.72 5.33 -1.12
N ILE A 7 0.57 5.47 -0.83
CA ILE A 7 1.23 6.75 -0.64
C ILE A 7 2.06 7.03 -1.89
N PHE A 8 1.83 8.16 -2.53
CA PHE A 8 2.53 8.59 -3.73
C PHE A 8 3.76 9.44 -3.38
N ASN A 9 4.67 9.59 -4.34
CA ASN A 9 5.90 10.38 -4.18
C ASN A 9 5.63 11.88 -4.00
N ASP A 10 4.47 12.38 -4.47
CA ASP A 10 3.99 13.73 -4.21
C ASP A 10 3.41 13.91 -2.79
N SER A 11 3.49 12.86 -1.95
CA SER A 11 2.92 12.78 -0.59
C SER A 11 1.39 12.75 -0.53
N SER A 12 0.70 12.65 -1.68
CA SER A 12 -0.72 12.34 -1.69
C SER A 12 -0.95 10.88 -1.28
N SER A 13 -2.17 10.57 -0.84
CA SER A 13 -2.55 9.22 -0.44
C SER A 13 -3.91 8.85 -1.00
N LYS A 14 -4.07 7.61 -1.45
CA LYS A 14 -5.34 7.06 -1.90
C LYS A 14 -5.60 5.72 -1.23
N THR A 15 -6.77 5.57 -0.62
CA THR A 15 -7.23 4.28 -0.11
C THR A 15 -8.06 3.59 -1.19
N VAL A 16 -7.75 2.33 -1.45
CA VAL A 16 -8.39 1.49 -2.46
C VAL A 16 -8.76 0.16 -1.83
N GLU A 17 -9.96 -0.31 -2.13
CA GLU A 17 -10.42 -1.65 -1.77
C GLU A 17 -10.09 -2.57 -2.94
N SER A 18 -9.28 -3.59 -2.70
CA SER A 18 -8.96 -4.60 -3.72
C SER A 18 -8.87 -5.97 -3.07
N GLU A 19 -9.00 -7.03 -3.86
CA GLU A 19 -8.97 -8.41 -3.34
C GLU A 19 -7.58 -8.80 -2.83
N SER A 20 -6.54 -8.25 -3.45
CA SER A 20 -5.15 -8.51 -3.11
C SER A 20 -4.26 -7.33 -3.51
N LYS A 21 -3.03 -7.29 -2.97
CA LYS A 21 -2.01 -6.31 -3.38
C LYS A 21 -1.69 -6.45 -4.87
N GLU A 22 -1.62 -7.68 -5.38
CA GLU A 22 -1.31 -7.96 -6.78
C GLU A 22 -2.42 -7.45 -7.71
N SER A 23 -3.69 -7.62 -7.33
CA SER A 23 -4.83 -7.04 -8.03
C SER A 23 -4.73 -5.51 -8.09
N LEU A 24 -4.42 -4.87 -6.96
CA LEU A 24 -4.23 -3.42 -6.89
C LEU A 24 -3.09 -2.93 -7.78
N ILE A 25 -1.92 -3.57 -7.74
CA ILE A 25 -0.78 -3.23 -8.59
C ILE A 25 -1.17 -3.40 -10.06
N THR A 26 -1.90 -4.47 -10.39
CA THR A 26 -2.36 -4.74 -11.76
C THR A 26 -3.33 -3.66 -12.21
N GLU A 27 -4.32 -3.28 -11.40
CA GLU A 27 -5.29 -2.22 -11.73
C GLU A 27 -4.62 -0.86 -12.00
N PHE A 28 -3.58 -0.51 -11.23
CA PHE A 28 -2.81 0.69 -11.51
C PHE A 28 -1.89 0.55 -12.73
N SER A 29 -1.24 -0.60 -12.87
CA SER A 29 -0.27 -0.88 -13.95
C SER A 29 -0.93 -1.10 -15.31
N ILE A 30 -2.23 -1.44 -15.36
CA ILE A 30 -3.02 -1.50 -16.59
C ILE A 30 -3.00 -0.15 -17.31
N THR A 31 -2.93 0.94 -16.54
CA THR A 31 -2.88 2.29 -17.12
C THR A 31 -1.45 2.62 -17.58
N ASP A 32 -0.45 2.30 -16.76
CA ASP A 32 0.97 2.40 -17.11
C ASP A 32 1.82 1.60 -16.09
N ALA A 33 2.55 0.57 -16.57
CA ALA A 33 3.29 -0.36 -15.70
C ALA A 33 4.53 0.27 -15.04
N THR A 34 5.05 1.36 -15.61
CA THR A 34 6.18 2.14 -15.09
C THR A 34 5.71 3.18 -14.08
N ALA A 35 4.55 3.79 -14.32
CA ALA A 35 3.97 4.80 -13.43
C ALA A 35 3.78 4.27 -12.00
N PHE A 36 3.46 2.99 -11.79
CA PHE A 36 3.31 2.49 -10.43
C PHE A 36 4.62 2.56 -9.62
N GLN A 37 5.75 2.19 -10.21
CA GLN A 37 7.04 2.26 -9.51
C GLN A 37 7.58 3.69 -9.40
N GLU A 38 7.25 4.56 -10.36
CA GLU A 38 7.68 5.96 -10.39
C GLU A 38 6.83 6.88 -9.51
N ASP A 39 5.53 6.62 -9.40
CA ASP A 39 4.59 7.46 -8.67
C ASP A 39 4.32 6.97 -7.26
N VAL A 40 4.40 5.65 -7.01
CA VAL A 40 4.10 5.08 -5.69
C VAL A 40 5.36 4.97 -4.84
N LYS A 41 5.30 5.60 -3.67
CA LYS A 41 6.34 5.51 -2.65
C LYS A 41 6.21 4.22 -1.83
N GLU A 42 5.00 3.98 -1.32
CA GLU A 42 4.73 2.83 -0.45
C GLU A 42 3.23 2.44 -0.44
N ILE A 43 2.97 1.16 -0.17
CA ILE A 43 1.62 0.63 0.06
C ILE A 43 1.51 0.25 1.52
N ARG A 44 0.43 0.67 2.17
CA ARG A 44 0.08 0.30 3.54
C ARG A 44 -1.18 -0.54 3.56
N TRP A 45 -1.21 -1.59 4.36
CA TRP A 45 -2.42 -2.37 4.60
C TRP A 45 -2.47 -2.89 6.02
N GLU A 46 -3.68 -3.11 6.50
CA GLU A 46 -3.91 -3.70 7.81
C GLU A 46 -4.11 -5.20 7.68
N GLU A 47 -3.37 -5.96 8.48
CA GLU A 47 -3.43 -7.42 8.53
C GLU A 47 -3.51 -7.85 10.00
N ASN A 48 -4.68 -8.32 10.41
CA ASN A 48 -5.00 -8.67 11.79
C ASN A 48 -4.78 -7.50 12.77
N ASN A 49 -3.60 -7.43 13.39
CA ASN A 49 -3.18 -6.43 14.39
C ASN A 49 -1.90 -5.69 13.97
N TYR A 50 -1.53 -5.76 12.69
CA TYR A 50 -0.32 -5.14 12.16
C TYR A 50 -0.67 -4.22 10.99
N CYS A 51 -0.01 -3.06 10.96
CA CYS A 51 0.10 -2.23 9.79
C CYS A 51 1.34 -2.69 9.00
N CYS A 52 1.11 -3.29 7.84
CA CYS A 52 2.15 -3.63 6.89
C CYS A 52 2.41 -2.41 6.00
N ILE A 53 3.68 -2.09 5.78
CA ILE A 53 4.15 -0.96 4.96
C ILE A 53 5.20 -1.50 4.00
N GLU A 54 4.90 -1.52 2.71
CA GLU A 54 5.81 -1.93 1.66
C GLU A 54 6.34 -0.73 0.90
N CYS A 55 7.66 -0.55 0.91
CA CYS A 55 8.31 0.48 0.10
C CYS A 55 8.55 -0.04 -1.31
N ILE A 56 7.89 0.56 -2.31
CA ILE A 56 7.87 0.04 -3.69
C ILE A 56 9.25 0.12 -4.36
N SER A 57 10.01 1.19 -4.10
CA SER A 57 11.36 1.35 -4.66
C SER A 57 12.37 0.30 -4.17
N THR A 58 12.12 -0.33 -3.02
CA THR A 58 13.05 -1.30 -2.41
C THR A 58 12.47 -2.71 -2.28
N GLY A 59 11.16 -2.88 -2.48
CA GLY A 59 10.43 -4.12 -2.20
C GLY A 59 10.43 -4.53 -0.72
N LYS A 60 10.91 -3.68 0.19
CA LYS A 60 11.00 -4.00 1.63
C LYS A 60 9.67 -3.80 2.32
N ILE A 61 9.22 -4.83 3.02
CA ILE A 61 8.00 -4.82 3.84
C ILE A 61 8.38 -4.64 5.31
N HIS A 62 7.78 -3.64 5.95
CA HIS A 62 7.89 -3.36 7.37
C HIS A 62 6.54 -3.65 8.01
N LYS A 63 6.52 -4.38 9.12
CA LYS A 63 5.31 -4.61 9.90
C LYS A 63 5.41 -3.82 11.19
N THR A 64 4.41 -2.99 11.45
CA THR A 64 4.29 -2.24 12.70
C THR A 64 3.07 -2.75 13.43
N SER A 65 3.20 -3.11 14.71
CA SER A 65 2.05 -3.49 15.52
C SER A 65 1.08 -2.31 15.60
N THR A 66 -0.16 -2.53 15.19
CA THR A 66 -1.26 -1.61 15.44
C THR A 66 -1.62 -1.78 16.90
N ILE A 67 -0.87 -1.13 17.79
CA ILE A 67 -1.26 -1.05 19.20
C ILE A 67 -2.56 -0.25 19.19
N ILE A 68 -3.68 -0.96 19.30
CA ILE A 68 -4.96 -0.35 19.66
C ILE A 68 -4.66 0.35 20.99
N LYS A 69 -4.56 1.68 20.96
CA LYS A 69 -4.66 2.46 22.19
C LYS A 69 -6.09 2.24 22.68
N GLU A 70 -6.26 1.30 23.61
CA GLU A 70 -7.38 1.38 24.55
C GLU A 70 -7.17 2.67 25.35
N GLU A 71 -7.93 3.71 24.99
CA GLU A 71 -8.28 4.81 25.89
C GLU A 71 -9.76 4.67 26.27
#